data_AF-A0A6J6QDS6-F1
#
_entry.id   AF-A0A6J6QDS6-F1
#
_cell.length_a   1.000
_cell.length_b   1.000
_cell.length_c   1.000
_cell.angle_alpha   90.00
_cell.angle_beta   90.00
_cell.angle_gamma   90.00
#
_symmetry.space_group_name_H-M   'P 1'
#
loop_
_entity.id
_entity.type
_entity.pdbx_description
1 polymer ?
#
loop_
_entity_poly.entity_id
_entity_poly.type
_entity_poly.pdbx_seq_one_letter_code
_entity_poly.pdbx_strand_id
1 'polypeptide(L)'
;MTARTIEGENPLYLSQAKIYIGSTSIGPDITPSWLAPSAKEMTIKAKIIRDTNIAWEAETSLGSLNRTLEDLIAYLFRCQDFPHGVILSTGTGIVPPLDVSLEASDIVEIDVAGIGKLTNTVEVISERR
;
A
#
# COMPACT_ATOMS: atom_id res chain seq x y z
N MET A 1 -4.25 -1.12 2.92
CA MET A 1 -4.47 -1.53 4.33
C MET A 1 -4.59 -3.04 4.41
N THR A 2 -4.33 -3.67 5.56
CA THR A 2 -4.36 -5.14 5.67
C THR A 2 -4.64 -5.59 7.10
N ALA A 3 -5.59 -6.51 7.28
CA ALA A 3 -5.85 -7.18 8.55
C ALA A 3 -4.88 -8.35 8.74
N ARG A 4 -3.67 -8.06 9.23
CA ARG A 4 -2.57 -9.03 9.29
C ARG A 4 -2.81 -10.21 10.25
N THR A 5 -3.66 -10.01 11.25
CA THR A 5 -4.10 -11.09 12.14
C THR A 5 -4.89 -12.16 11.37
N ILE A 6 -5.81 -11.73 10.50
CA ILE A 6 -6.61 -12.61 9.62
C ILE A 6 -5.71 -13.27 8.56
N GLU A 7 -4.83 -12.50 7.92
CA GLU A 7 -3.87 -12.99 6.91
C GLU A 7 -2.92 -14.05 7.49
N GLY A 8 -2.45 -13.85 8.73
CA GLY A 8 -1.52 -14.75 9.41
C GLY A 8 -2.16 -16.01 9.97
N GLU A 9 -3.48 -16.03 10.16
CA GLU A 9 -4.20 -17.20 10.69
C GLU A 9 -4.30 -18.32 9.65
N ASN A 10 -4.69 -17.99 8.42
CA ASN A 10 -4.83 -18.94 7.34
C ASN A 10 -4.66 -18.27 5.98
N PRO A 11 -3.81 -18.78 5.07
CA PRO A 11 -3.65 -18.22 3.72
C PRO A 11 -4.97 -18.11 2.93
N LEU A 12 -5.96 -18.97 3.22
CA LEU A 12 -7.28 -18.92 2.58
C LEU A 12 -8.07 -17.66 2.96
N TYR A 13 -7.71 -16.97 4.05
CA TYR A 13 -8.37 -15.75 4.49
C TYR A 13 -7.79 -14.48 3.87
N LEU A 14 -6.79 -14.60 2.99
CA LEU A 14 -6.11 -13.45 2.38
C LEU A 14 -7.08 -12.47 1.71
N SER A 15 -8.11 -12.99 1.01
CA SER A 15 -9.12 -12.14 0.39
C SER A 15 -9.91 -11.33 1.43
N GLN A 16 -10.31 -11.95 2.54
CA GLN A 16 -11.03 -11.26 3.63
C GLN A 16 -10.13 -10.22 4.32
N ALA A 17 -8.84 -10.49 4.41
CA ALA A 17 -7.86 -9.58 5.02
C ALA A 17 -7.50 -8.35 4.16
N LYS A 18 -7.83 -8.37 2.85
CA LYS A 18 -7.44 -7.32 1.88
C LYS A 18 -8.64 -6.65 1.18
N ILE A 19 -9.79 -7.31 1.11
CA ILE A 19 -10.97 -6.84 0.36
C ILE A 19 -12.09 -6.53 1.36
N TYR A 20 -12.17 -5.27 1.76
CA TYR A 20 -13.24 -4.73 2.62
C TYR A 20 -13.39 -3.22 2.37
N ILE A 21 -14.46 -2.63 2.90
CA ILE A 21 -14.73 -1.19 2.74
C ILE A 21 -13.60 -0.38 3.37
N GLY A 22 -12.99 0.51 2.58
CA GLY A 22 -11.86 1.34 3.06
C GLY A 22 -10.52 0.61 3.11
N SER A 23 -10.38 -0.58 2.50
CA SER A 23 -9.12 -1.33 2.54
C SER A 23 -8.00 -0.76 1.66
N THR A 24 -8.31 0.18 0.76
CA THR A 24 -7.38 0.74 -0.23
C THR A 24 -7.58 2.25 -0.40
N SER A 25 -6.48 2.99 -0.36
CA SER A 25 -6.39 4.43 -0.62
C SER A 25 -5.34 4.66 -1.72
N ILE A 26 -5.63 5.58 -2.65
CA ILE A 26 -4.81 5.84 -3.84
C ILE A 26 -4.76 7.35 -4.04
N GLY A 27 -3.58 7.88 -4.35
CA GLY A 27 -3.38 9.31 -4.60
C GLY A 27 -1.96 9.77 -4.28
N PRO A 28 -1.72 11.09 -4.17
CA PRO A 28 -2.71 12.15 -4.36
C PRO A 28 -3.17 12.28 -5.82
N ASP A 29 -2.29 11.96 -6.77
CA ASP A 29 -2.51 12.06 -8.21
C ASP A 29 -1.96 10.81 -8.93
N ILE A 30 -2.26 10.68 -10.22
CA ILE A 30 -1.63 9.69 -11.11
C ILE A 30 -0.54 10.40 -11.92
N THR A 31 0.73 10.09 -11.63
CA THR A 31 1.86 10.62 -12.40
C THR A 31 2.05 9.82 -13.69
N PRO A 32 1.97 10.46 -14.87
CA PRO A 32 2.30 9.80 -16.13
C PRO A 32 3.74 9.29 -16.13
N SER A 33 3.98 8.13 -16.74
CA SER A 33 5.29 7.44 -16.68
C SER A 33 6.45 8.27 -17.21
N TRP A 34 6.22 9.15 -18.18
CA TRP A 34 7.25 10.06 -18.74
C TRP A 34 7.60 11.23 -17.82
N LEU A 35 6.83 11.47 -16.76
CA LEU A 35 7.14 12.45 -15.70
C LEU A 35 7.66 11.76 -14.43
N ALA A 36 7.56 10.43 -14.34
CA ALA A 36 7.98 9.69 -13.18
C ALA A 36 9.52 9.56 -13.13
N PRO A 37 10.15 9.66 -11.94
CA PRO A 37 11.57 9.35 -11.77
C PRO A 37 11.92 7.91 -12.15
N SER A 38 13.21 7.61 -12.22
CA SER A 38 13.63 6.20 -12.29
C SER A 38 13.35 5.47 -10.97
N ALA A 39 13.16 4.15 -11.02
CA ALA A 39 12.87 3.36 -9.82
C ALA A 39 13.93 3.51 -8.70
N LYS A 40 15.19 3.76 -9.07
CA LYS A 40 16.29 3.97 -8.11
C LYS A 40 16.18 5.30 -7.36
N GLU A 41 15.51 6.28 -7.94
CA GLU A 41 15.31 7.61 -7.36
C GLU A 41 14.03 7.67 -6.49
N MET A 42 13.17 6.66 -6.59
CA MET A 42 11.93 6.56 -5.82
C MET A 42 12.15 5.90 -4.46
N THR A 43 12.59 6.70 -3.49
CA THR A 43 12.49 6.32 -2.07
C THR A 43 11.04 6.38 -1.61
N ILE A 44 10.57 5.34 -0.93
CA ILE A 44 9.22 5.20 -0.38
C ILE A 44 9.34 5.27 1.13
N LYS A 45 8.69 6.25 1.75
CA LYS A 45 8.66 6.44 3.20
C LYS A 45 7.24 6.22 3.68
N ALA A 46 7.07 5.42 4.74
CA ALA A 46 5.79 5.29 5.41
C ALA A 46 5.89 5.71 6.86
N LYS A 47 4.84 6.38 7.34
CA LYS A 47 4.69 6.79 8.74
C LYS A 47 3.29 6.49 9.24
N ILE A 48 3.21 6.10 10.50
CA ILE A 48 1.97 6.06 11.28
C ILE A 48 2.12 7.12 12.35
N ILE A 49 1.26 8.14 12.28
CA ILE A 49 1.20 9.22 13.25
C ILE A 49 -0.01 8.98 14.15
N ARG A 50 0.23 8.93 15.46
CA ARG A 50 -0.79 8.77 16.49
C ARG A 50 -0.76 10.00 17.40
N ASP A 51 -1.87 10.70 17.46
CA ASP A 51 -1.97 12.03 18.08
C ASP A 51 -0.91 12.98 17.52
N THR A 52 0.14 13.27 18.30
CA THR A 52 1.26 14.14 17.91
C THR A 52 2.59 13.38 17.77
N ASN A 53 2.58 12.05 17.91
CA ASN A 53 3.78 11.20 17.94
C ASN A 53 3.86 10.30 16.71
N ILE A 54 5.07 9.96 16.30
CA ILE A 54 5.30 8.93 15.28
C ILE A 54 5.24 7.57 16.01
N ALA A 55 4.18 6.81 15.77
CA ALA A 55 4.02 5.46 16.32
C ALA A 55 4.93 4.46 15.60
N TRP A 56 5.16 4.67 14.30
CA TRP A 56 6.05 3.85 13.49
C TRP A 56 6.46 4.59 12.22
N GLU A 57 7.70 4.38 11.77
CA GLU A 57 8.16 4.83 10.46
C GLU A 57 9.18 3.87 9.86
N ALA A 58 9.22 3.79 8.53
CA ALA A 58 10.21 3.05 7.79
C ALA A 58 10.38 3.62 6.37
N GLU A 59 11.48 3.25 5.72
CA GLU A 59 11.72 3.58 4.33
C GLU A 59 12.26 2.41 3.52
N THR A 60 12.02 2.45 2.21
CA THR A 60 12.57 1.52 1.22
C THR A 60 12.74 2.24 -0.12
N SER A 61 13.15 1.53 -1.16
CA SER A 61 13.27 2.06 -2.52
C SER A 61 12.55 1.16 -3.51
N LEU A 62 11.91 1.75 -4.51
CA LEU A 62 11.38 0.96 -5.64
C LEU A 62 12.51 0.22 -6.37
N GLY A 63 13.74 0.74 -6.34
CA GLY A 63 14.92 0.07 -6.89
C GLY A 63 15.28 -1.25 -6.18
N SER A 64 14.71 -1.53 -5.00
CA SER A 64 14.88 -2.80 -4.28
C SER A 64 13.86 -3.88 -4.68
N LEU A 65 12.95 -3.58 -5.62
CA LEU A 65 11.95 -4.53 -6.10
C LEU A 65 12.64 -5.68 -6.86
N ASN A 66 12.46 -6.91 -6.38
CA ASN A 66 13.11 -8.09 -6.99
C ASN A 66 12.45 -8.52 -8.31
N ARG A 67 11.14 -8.30 -8.47
CA ARG A 67 10.42 -8.56 -9.73
C ARG A 67 10.31 -7.25 -10.52
N THR A 68 10.47 -7.33 -11.84
CA THR A 68 10.28 -6.14 -12.68
C THR A 68 8.80 -5.76 -12.77
N LEU A 69 8.50 -4.51 -13.14
CA LEU A 69 7.12 -4.08 -13.35
C LEU A 69 6.50 -4.85 -14.53
N GLU A 70 7.30 -5.09 -15.57
CA GLU A 70 6.94 -5.86 -16.76
C GLU A 70 6.57 -7.30 -16.40
N ASP A 71 7.31 -7.95 -15.49
CA ASP A 71 6.99 -9.30 -15.01
C ASP A 71 5.62 -9.32 -14.31
N LEU A 72 5.36 -8.35 -13.43
CA LEU A 72 4.09 -8.27 -12.70
C LEU A 72 2.91 -8.06 -13.66
N ILE A 73 3.07 -7.17 -14.65
CA ILE A 73 2.07 -6.91 -15.69
C ILE A 73 1.83 -8.17 -16.53
N ALA A 74 2.89 -8.90 -16.91
CA ALA A 74 2.78 -10.12 -17.71
C ALA A 74 2.00 -11.23 -16.99
N TYR A 75 2.07 -11.31 -15.66
CA TYR A 75 1.23 -12.23 -14.89
C TYR A 75 -0.22 -11.75 -14.78
N LEU A 76 -0.44 -10.45 -14.58
CA LEU A 76 -1.78 -9.86 -14.46
C LEU A 76 -2.63 -10.09 -15.72
N PHE A 77 -2.05 -9.87 -16.90
CA PHE A 77 -2.77 -9.97 -18.18
C PHE A 77 -2.76 -11.38 -18.80
N ARG A 78 -2.11 -12.37 -18.17
CA ARG A 78 -1.94 -13.70 -18.77
C ARG A 78 -3.26 -14.40 -19.10
N CYS A 79 -4.24 -14.23 -18.21
CA CYS A 79 -5.53 -14.91 -18.28
C CYS A 79 -6.70 -13.96 -18.00
N GLN A 80 -6.50 -12.64 -18.08
CA GLN A 80 -7.49 -11.63 -17.72
C GLN A 80 -7.37 -10.41 -18.63
N ASP A 81 -8.50 -9.81 -18.99
CA ASP A 81 -8.58 -8.57 -19.77
C ASP A 81 -9.06 -7.41 -18.91
N PHE A 82 -8.40 -6.25 -19.05
CA PHE A 82 -8.75 -5.01 -18.34
C PHE A 82 -8.97 -3.87 -19.35
N PRO A 83 -10.11 -3.84 -20.07
CA PRO A 83 -10.33 -2.92 -21.20
C PRO A 83 -10.34 -1.43 -20.81
N HIS A 84 -10.54 -1.14 -19.52
CA HIS A 84 -10.56 0.23 -18.98
C HIS A 84 -9.31 0.56 -18.16
N GLY A 85 -8.28 -0.30 -18.19
CA GLY A 85 -7.11 -0.20 -17.34
C GLY A 85 -7.32 -0.80 -15.96
N VAL A 86 -6.25 -0.81 -15.18
CA VAL A 86 -6.17 -1.43 -13.86
C VAL A 86 -5.12 -0.71 -13.02
N ILE A 87 -5.32 -0.65 -11.71
CA ILE A 87 -4.30 -0.21 -10.76
C ILE A 87 -3.67 -1.45 -10.14
N LEU A 88 -2.36 -1.59 -10.30
CA LEU A 88 -1.59 -2.69 -9.76
C LEU A 88 -0.69 -2.19 -8.62
N SER A 89 -0.99 -2.60 -7.39
CA SER A 89 -0.07 -2.40 -6.27
C SER A 89 1.06 -3.43 -6.33
N THR A 90 2.30 -2.98 -6.40
CA THR A 90 3.48 -3.82 -6.70
C THR A 90 4.09 -4.51 -5.47
N GLY A 91 3.38 -4.54 -4.35
CA GLY A 91 3.87 -5.05 -3.06
C GLY A 91 4.51 -3.96 -2.18
N THR A 92 5.05 -4.37 -1.03
CA THR A 92 5.72 -3.48 -0.09
C THR A 92 7.05 -4.08 0.37
N GLY A 93 8.08 -3.25 0.48
CA GLY A 93 9.38 -3.59 1.09
C GLY A 93 9.47 -3.25 2.58
N ILE A 94 8.43 -2.61 3.13
CA ILE A 94 8.35 -2.20 4.54
C ILE A 94 7.13 -2.84 5.19
N VAL A 95 7.36 -3.47 6.33
CA VAL A 95 6.35 -4.20 7.10
C VAL A 95 6.54 -3.83 8.57
N PRO A 96 5.54 -3.21 9.22
CA PRO A 96 5.63 -2.94 10.65
C PRO A 96 5.79 -4.23 11.46
N PRO A 97 6.35 -4.20 12.67
CA PRO A 97 6.24 -5.32 13.61
C PRO A 97 4.77 -5.73 13.90
N LEU A 98 4.52 -6.96 14.39
CA LEU A 98 3.14 -7.45 14.62
C LEU A 98 2.42 -6.73 15.76
N ASP A 99 3.16 -6.20 16.73
CA ASP A 99 2.68 -5.36 17.83
C ASP A 99 2.31 -3.94 17.39
N VAL A 100 2.74 -3.51 16.20
CA VAL A 100 2.28 -2.26 15.58
C VAL A 100 0.98 -2.51 14.84
N SER A 101 -0.11 -1.94 15.36
CA SER A 101 -1.44 -1.93 14.77
C SER A 101 -1.96 -0.51 14.61
N LEU A 102 -2.94 -0.35 13.72
CA LEU A 102 -3.58 0.93 13.48
C LEU A 102 -4.77 1.10 14.41
N GLU A 103 -4.94 2.31 14.92
CA GLU A 103 -6.03 2.74 15.78
C GLU A 103 -6.86 3.82 15.08
N ALA A 104 -8.09 4.03 15.58
CA ALA A 104 -8.94 5.10 15.06
C ALA A 104 -8.23 6.45 15.18
N SER A 105 -8.34 7.27 14.15
CA SER A 105 -7.69 8.59 14.02
C SER A 105 -6.18 8.57 13.78
N ASP A 106 -5.53 7.40 13.71
CA ASP A 106 -4.16 7.33 13.20
C ASP A 106 -4.08 7.95 11.80
N ILE A 107 -2.99 8.63 11.50
CA ILE A 107 -2.70 9.14 10.16
C ILE A 107 -1.61 8.29 9.55
N VAL A 108 -1.93 7.60 8.47
CA VAL A 108 -0.97 6.87 7.65
C VAL A 108 -0.49 7.78 6.53
N GLU A 109 0.80 8.09 6.52
CA GLU A 109 1.44 8.80 5.41
C GLU A 109 2.31 7.85 4.61
N ILE A 110 2.19 7.91 3.28
CA ILE A 110 3.09 7.24 2.33
C ILE A 110 3.61 8.31 1.37
N ASP A 111 4.91 8.57 1.42
CA ASP A 111 5.58 9.55 0.58
C ASP A 111 6.53 8.83 -0.39
N VAL A 112 6.35 9.07 -1.67
CA VAL A 112 7.20 8.50 -2.73
C VAL A 112 7.94 9.63 -3.42
N ALA A 113 9.27 9.61 -3.32
CA ALA A 113 10.13 10.65 -3.87
C ALA A 113 9.86 10.89 -5.36
N GLY A 114 9.54 12.13 -5.70
CA GLY A 114 9.21 12.57 -7.06
C GLY A 114 7.81 12.19 -7.56
N ILE A 115 6.99 11.53 -6.75
CA ILE A 115 5.56 11.26 -7.04
C ILE A 115 4.65 12.08 -6.14
N GLY A 116 4.89 12.07 -4.82
CA GLY A 116 4.12 12.82 -3.84
C GLY A 116 3.74 12.00 -2.62
N LYS A 117 2.96 12.65 -1.73
CA LYS A 117 2.56 12.10 -0.44
C LYS A 117 1.06 11.83 -0.38
N LEU A 118 0.70 10.58 -0.10
CA LEU A 118 -0.64 10.16 0.27
C LEU A 118 -0.78 10.21 1.80
N THR A 119 -1.83 10.87 2.28
CA THR A 119 -2.19 10.92 3.70
C THR A 119 -3.58 10.31 3.87
N ASN A 120 -3.71 9.34 4.77
CA ASN A 120 -4.95 8.62 5.01
C ASN A 120 -5.26 8.55 6.52
N THR A 121 -6.37 9.15 6.95
CA THR A 121 -6.88 9.00 8.31
C THR A 121 -7.57 7.66 8.48
N VAL A 122 -7.23 6.94 9.56
CA VAL A 122 -7.77 5.62 9.87
C VAL A 122 -9.10 5.76 10.59
N GLU A 123 -10.08 4.97 10.15
CA GLU A 123 -11.39 4.87 10.79
C GLU A 123 -11.73 3.41 11.11
N VAL A 124 -12.50 3.19 12.18
CA VAL A 124 -13.07 1.88 12.50
C VAL A 124 -14.37 1.73 11.73
N ILE A 125 -14.41 0.76 10.83
CA ILE A 125 -15.63 0.41 10.10
C ILE A 125 -16.55 -0.40 11.02
N SER A 126 -17.75 0.10 11.25
CA SER A 126 -18.75 -0.60 12.07
C SER A 126 -19.27 -1.86 11.38
N GLU A 127 -19.52 -2.92 12.15
CA GLU A 127 -20.15 -4.13 11.65
C GLU A 127 -21.55 -3.84 11.11
N ARG A 128 -21.85 -4.40 9.93
CA ARG A 128 -23.20 -4.34 9.37
C ARG A 128 -24.02 -5.46 10.01
N ARG A 129 -25.08 -5.09 10.74
CA ARG A 129 -26.11 -6.01 11.23
C ARG A 129 -27.14 -6.29 10.15
#